data_AF-A0A895XQT6-F1
#
_entry.id   AF-A0A895XQT6-F1
#
_cell.length_a   1.000
_cell.length_b   1.000
_cell.length_c   1.000
_cell.angle_alpha   90.00
_cell.angle_beta   90.00
_cell.angle_gamma   90.00
#
_symmetry.space_group_name_H-M   'P 1'
#
loop_
_entity.id
_entity.type
_entity.pdbx_description
1 polymer ?
#
loop_
_entity_poly.entity_id
_entity_poly.type
_entity_poly.pdbx_seq_one_letter_code
_entity_poly.pdbx_strand_id
1 'polypeptide(L)'
;MIESPDSSGGFLHKRIAYINDALQADPQLIRLNQYRNPANVHAHRDTTAMHLHRQLGPIDLLVVGAGTTGTLMGCLEYRRQHRLDHEIAAVDAIGSVTFGGALRRRFIPGLGTSRRPEIYSEAEKFEQILISETETVVECRRLARRYGILVGGSTGTVLEAVRILGA
;
A
#
# COMPACT_ATOMS: atom_id res chain seq x y z
N MET A 1 6.30 -26.22 2.22
CA MET A 1 5.37 -25.05 2.11
C MET A 1 5.04 -24.61 3.53
N ILE A 2 4.71 -23.34 3.81
CA ILE A 2 4.30 -22.94 5.17
C ILE A 2 2.80 -23.19 5.33
N GLU A 3 2.46 -24.21 6.11
CA GLU A 3 1.11 -24.79 6.15
C GLU A 3 0.28 -24.37 7.37
N SER A 4 0.91 -23.73 8.36
CA SER A 4 0.23 -23.26 9.58
C SER A 4 0.40 -21.76 9.79
N PRO A 5 -0.64 -21.06 10.28
CA PRO A 5 -0.57 -19.64 10.58
C PRO A 5 0.31 -19.36 11.81
N ASP A 6 0.74 -18.11 11.96
CA ASP A 6 1.37 -17.56 13.17
C ASP A 6 0.32 -17.14 14.21
N SER A 7 0.77 -16.64 15.37
CA SER A 7 -0.10 -16.22 16.49
C SER A 7 -1.10 -15.11 16.14
N SER A 8 -0.85 -14.39 15.04
CA SER A 8 -1.73 -13.35 14.52
C SER A 8 -2.82 -13.88 13.57
N GLY A 9 -2.84 -15.20 13.32
CA GLY A 9 -3.76 -15.86 12.38
C GLY A 9 -3.36 -15.70 10.90
N GLY A 10 -2.27 -14.98 10.62
CA GLY A 10 -1.68 -14.83 9.29
C GLY A 10 -0.50 -15.78 9.05
N PHE A 11 0.13 -15.68 7.87
CA PHE A 11 1.33 -16.47 7.54
C PHE A 11 2.60 -15.62 7.44
N LEU A 12 2.50 -14.31 7.65
CA LEU A 12 3.56 -13.36 7.35
C LEU A 12 4.79 -13.60 8.24
N HIS A 13 4.62 -13.75 9.55
CA HIS A 13 5.75 -13.88 10.47
C HIS A 13 6.49 -15.20 10.24
N LYS A 14 5.78 -16.29 9.99
CA LYS A 14 6.38 -17.58 9.62
C LYS A 14 7.15 -17.53 8.31
N ARG A 15 6.62 -16.82 7.29
CA ARG A 15 7.33 -16.59 6.03
C ARG A 15 8.61 -15.78 6.24
N ILE A 16 8.59 -14.78 7.12
CA ILE A 16 9.78 -14.00 7.47
C ILE A 16 10.80 -14.87 8.21
N ALA A 17 10.38 -15.69 9.17
CA ALA A 17 11.26 -16.61 9.89
C ALA A 17 11.95 -17.59 8.93
N TYR A 18 11.17 -18.24 8.06
CA TYR A 18 11.71 -19.13 7.03
C TYR A 18 12.74 -18.44 6.13
N ILE A 19 12.49 -17.20 5.71
CA ILE A 19 13.45 -16.41 4.92
C ILE A 19 14.73 -16.16 5.73
N ASN A 20 14.62 -15.86 7.02
CA ASN A 20 15.79 -15.60 7.87
C ASN A 20 16.63 -16.87 8.05
N ASP A 21 16.00 -18.03 8.27
CA ASP A 21 16.70 -19.32 8.40
C ASP A 21 17.46 -19.66 7.11
N ALA A 22 16.83 -19.44 5.95
CA ALA A 22 17.48 -19.64 4.65
C ALA A 22 18.72 -18.74 4.47
N LEU A 23 18.62 -17.46 4.84
CA LEU A 23 19.75 -16.51 4.76
C LEU A 23 20.90 -16.87 5.71
N GLN A 24 20.61 -17.49 6.85
CA GLN A 24 21.63 -17.99 7.76
C GLN A 24 22.33 -19.23 7.22
N ALA A 25 21.59 -20.09 6.50
CA ALA A 25 22.11 -21.33 5.94
C ALA A 25 22.95 -21.12 4.67
N ASP A 26 22.65 -20.09 3.87
CA ASP A 26 23.35 -19.80 2.62
C ASP A 26 23.68 -18.30 2.48
N PRO A 27 24.95 -17.90 2.61
CA PRO A 27 25.37 -16.51 2.50
C PRO A 27 25.29 -15.94 1.07
N GLN A 28 25.05 -16.77 0.04
CA GLN A 28 24.85 -16.31 -1.33
C GLN A 28 23.44 -15.73 -1.55
N LEU A 29 22.49 -16.02 -0.64
CA LEU A 29 21.12 -15.54 -0.74
C LEU A 29 21.02 -14.05 -0.40
N ILE A 30 20.28 -13.31 -1.21
CA ILE A 30 20.02 -11.88 -1.02
C ILE A 30 18.54 -11.64 -0.75
N ARG A 31 18.23 -11.00 0.38
CA ARG A 31 16.86 -10.58 0.71
C ARG A 31 16.62 -9.14 0.25
N LEU A 32 15.81 -8.98 -0.79
CA LEU A 32 15.41 -7.65 -1.29
C LEU A 32 14.63 -6.81 -0.27
N ASN A 33 13.88 -7.46 0.62
CA ASN A 33 13.15 -6.88 1.76
C ASN A 33 12.29 -5.64 1.45
N GLN A 34 11.15 -5.84 0.76
CA GLN A 34 10.22 -4.77 0.36
C GLN A 34 9.74 -3.81 1.46
N TYR A 35 9.74 -4.23 2.73
CA TYR A 35 9.25 -3.42 3.84
C TYR A 35 10.31 -2.46 4.42
N ARG A 36 11.60 -2.70 4.13
CA ARG A 36 12.73 -1.92 4.67
C ARG A 36 13.57 -1.27 3.58
N ASN A 37 13.57 -1.82 2.37
CA ASN A 37 14.49 -1.39 1.32
C ASN A 37 14.07 -0.01 0.77
N PRO A 38 14.93 1.02 0.90
CA PRO A 38 14.61 2.37 0.39
C PRO A 38 14.44 2.41 -1.13
N ALA A 39 14.98 1.43 -1.87
CA ALA A 39 14.73 1.31 -3.31
C ALA A 39 13.24 1.21 -3.67
N ASN A 40 12.40 0.69 -2.76
CA ASN A 40 10.95 0.68 -2.92
C ASN A 40 10.39 2.11 -3.00
N VAL A 41 10.77 2.98 -2.05
CA VAL A 41 10.38 4.38 -2.01
C VAL A 41 10.95 5.15 -3.20
N HIS A 42 12.24 4.96 -3.49
CA HIS A 42 12.93 5.63 -4.58
C HIS A 42 12.32 5.30 -5.94
N ALA A 43 11.96 4.04 -6.19
CA ALA A 43 11.32 3.66 -7.43
C ALA A 43 10.05 4.48 -7.68
N HIS A 44 9.22 4.68 -6.67
CA HIS A 44 7.99 5.46 -6.81
C HIS A 44 8.22 6.97 -6.89
N ARG A 45 9.20 7.50 -6.16
CA ARG A 45 9.60 8.91 -6.27
C ARG A 45 10.12 9.23 -7.67
N ASP A 46 11.13 8.48 -8.12
CA ASP A 46 11.91 8.76 -9.32
C ASP A 46 11.21 8.33 -10.60
N THR A 47 10.13 7.53 -10.50
CA THR A 47 9.34 7.11 -11.67
C THR A 47 7.87 7.50 -11.54
N THR A 48 7.13 6.92 -10.60
CA THR A 48 5.67 7.07 -10.51
C THR A 48 5.26 8.53 -10.28
N ALA A 49 5.75 9.15 -9.22
CA ALA A 49 5.40 10.53 -8.85
C ALA A 49 5.92 11.55 -9.88
N MET A 50 7.15 11.35 -10.35
CA MET A 50 7.72 12.14 -11.45
C MET A 50 6.85 12.07 -12.71
N HIS A 51 6.42 10.87 -13.11
CA HIS A 51 5.61 10.69 -14.30
C HIS A 51 4.23 11.33 -14.16
N LEU A 52 3.57 11.14 -13.01
CA LEU A 52 2.29 11.79 -12.71
C LEU A 52 2.40 13.31 -12.84
N HIS A 53 3.40 13.92 -12.21
CA HIS A 53 3.60 15.36 -12.29
C HIS A 53 3.89 15.85 -13.72
N ARG A 54 4.74 15.13 -14.47
CA ARG A 54 5.12 15.53 -15.84
C ARG A 54 3.99 15.36 -16.85
N GLN A 55 3.13 14.35 -16.68
CA GLN A 55 2.07 14.03 -17.63
C GLN A 55 0.76 14.73 -17.33
N LEU A 56 0.40 14.84 -16.05
CA LEU A 56 -0.89 15.42 -15.64
C LEU A 56 -0.77 16.90 -15.28
N GLY A 57 0.45 17.39 -15.01
CA GLY A 57 0.65 18.75 -14.55
C GLY A 57 0.21 18.92 -13.08
N PRO A 58 -0.35 20.09 -12.71
CA PRO A 58 -0.94 20.29 -11.39
C PRO A 58 -2.07 19.29 -11.12
N ILE A 59 -2.01 18.65 -9.95
CA ILE A 59 -3.07 17.80 -9.42
C ILE A 59 -3.52 18.41 -8.10
N ASP A 60 -4.80 18.35 -7.78
CA ASP A 60 -5.31 18.84 -6.48
C ASP A 60 -5.18 17.76 -5.40
N LEU A 61 -5.50 16.52 -5.76
CA LEU A 61 -5.54 15.36 -4.87
C LEU A 61 -4.94 14.12 -5.53
N LEU A 62 -4.07 13.43 -4.79
CA LEU A 62 -3.52 12.13 -5.15
C LEU A 62 -3.97 11.05 -4.16
N VAL A 63 -4.75 10.07 -4.63
CA VAL A 63 -5.24 8.96 -3.81
C VAL A 63 -4.43 7.69 -4.11
N VAL A 64 -3.80 7.10 -3.10
CA VAL A 64 -2.90 5.93 -3.26
C VAL A 64 -3.18 4.84 -2.23
N GLY A 65 -3.15 3.58 -2.67
CA GLY A 65 -3.26 2.43 -1.77
C GLY A 65 -1.99 2.19 -0.96
N ALA A 66 -2.13 1.83 0.31
CA ALA A 66 -1.04 1.58 1.24
C ALA A 66 -0.90 0.07 1.54
N GLY A 67 0.13 -0.54 0.96
CA GLY A 67 0.63 -1.87 1.33
C GLY A 67 1.95 -1.75 2.10
N THR A 68 3.06 -1.93 1.40
CA THR A 68 4.40 -1.66 1.95
C THR A 68 4.64 -0.18 2.31
N THR A 69 3.75 0.71 1.88
CA THR A 69 3.83 2.18 1.85
C THR A 69 4.84 2.80 0.87
N GLY A 70 5.56 2.00 0.08
CA GLY A 70 6.55 2.53 -0.88
C GLY A 70 6.00 3.57 -1.85
N THR A 71 4.81 3.32 -2.41
CA THR A 71 4.15 4.28 -3.31
C THR A 71 3.80 5.58 -2.60
N LEU A 72 3.18 5.49 -1.42
CA LEU A 72 2.82 6.64 -0.59
C LEU A 72 4.07 7.47 -0.23
N MET A 73 5.10 6.83 0.31
CA MET A 73 6.35 7.49 0.72
C MET A 73 7.06 8.12 -0.48
N GLY A 74 7.10 7.46 -1.63
CA GLY A 74 7.73 7.99 -2.83
C GLY A 74 7.02 9.23 -3.36
N CYS A 75 5.67 9.22 -3.34
CA CYS A 75 4.88 10.38 -3.72
C CYS A 75 5.05 11.56 -2.75
N LEU A 76 5.07 11.30 -1.44
CA LEU A 76 5.34 12.32 -0.42
C LEU A 76 6.74 12.94 -0.60
N GLU A 77 7.78 12.10 -0.73
CA GLU A 77 9.15 12.58 -0.96
C GLU A 77 9.24 13.46 -2.21
N TYR A 78 8.61 13.04 -3.32
CA TYR A 78 8.59 13.81 -4.55
C TYR A 78 7.88 15.15 -4.38
N ARG A 79 6.70 15.15 -3.76
CA ARG A 79 5.93 16.36 -3.45
C ARG A 79 6.76 17.36 -2.65
N ARG A 80 7.45 16.89 -1.60
CA ARG A 80 8.34 17.72 -0.77
C ARG A 80 9.54 18.27 -1.54
N GLN A 81 10.22 17.43 -2.33
CA GLN A 81 11.39 17.83 -3.13
C GLN A 81 11.04 18.91 -4.15
N HIS A 82 9.85 18.83 -4.74
CA HIS A 82 9.39 19.75 -5.78
C HIS A 82 8.48 20.88 -5.27
N ARG A 83 8.25 20.96 -3.94
CA ARG A 83 7.37 21.96 -3.30
C ARG A 83 5.98 22.02 -3.94
N LEU A 84 5.40 20.85 -4.22
CA LEU A 84 4.05 20.75 -4.76
C LEU A 84 3.02 20.84 -3.62
N ASP A 85 1.89 21.49 -3.89
CA ASP A 85 0.87 21.83 -2.87
C ASP A 85 -0.36 20.92 -2.90
N HIS A 86 -0.25 19.76 -3.56
CA HIS A 86 -1.37 18.82 -3.67
C HIS A 86 -1.59 18.03 -2.38
N GLU A 87 -2.85 17.66 -2.15
CA GLU A 87 -3.24 16.77 -1.08
C GLU A 87 -2.93 15.32 -1.46
N ILE A 88 -2.60 14.49 -0.46
CA ILE A 88 -2.40 13.06 -0.65
C ILE A 88 -3.30 12.32 0.33
N ALA A 89 -4.09 11.38 -0.17
CA ALA A 89 -4.88 10.45 0.61
C ALA A 89 -4.30 9.04 0.50
N ALA A 90 -3.95 8.44 1.63
CA ALA A 90 -3.52 7.06 1.75
C ALA A 90 -4.70 6.16 2.11
N VAL A 91 -4.96 5.17 1.25
CA VAL A 91 -6.07 4.24 1.40
C VAL A 91 -5.56 2.91 1.94
N ASP A 92 -6.13 2.44 3.03
CA ASP A 92 -5.84 1.13 3.62
C ASP A 92 -7.12 0.35 3.93
N ALA A 93 -6.99 -0.92 4.24
CA ALA A 93 -8.09 -1.80 4.60
C ALA A 93 -8.33 -1.74 6.10
N ILE A 94 -9.61 -1.75 6.49
CA ILE A 94 -9.98 -2.01 7.89
C ILE A 94 -9.35 -3.33 8.35
N GLY A 95 -8.68 -3.30 9.51
CA GLY A 95 -7.94 -4.46 10.04
C GLY A 95 -6.45 -4.49 9.69
N SER A 96 -5.98 -3.53 8.91
CA SER A 96 -4.55 -3.29 8.67
C SER A 96 -3.90 -2.55 9.84
N VAL A 97 -2.62 -2.85 10.09
CA VAL A 97 -1.82 -2.18 11.12
C VAL A 97 -0.85 -1.14 10.55
N THR A 98 -0.87 -0.88 9.23
CA THR A 98 0.08 0.01 8.55
C THR A 98 0.21 1.35 9.26
N PHE A 99 -0.93 1.93 9.65
CA PHE A 99 -1.04 3.24 10.31
C PHE A 99 -1.41 3.15 11.79
N GLY A 100 -1.14 2.01 12.45
CA GLY A 100 -1.41 1.83 13.89
C GLY A 100 -2.82 1.34 14.24
N GLY A 101 -3.60 0.90 13.26
CA GLY A 101 -4.92 0.29 13.48
C GLY A 101 -4.86 -1.07 14.18
N ALA A 102 -6.03 -1.56 14.62
CA ALA A 102 -6.15 -2.88 15.23
C ALA A 102 -6.05 -4.00 14.17
N LEU A 103 -5.20 -4.99 14.42
CA LEU A 103 -5.03 -6.13 13.53
C LEU A 103 -6.34 -6.94 13.46
N ARG A 104 -6.85 -7.14 12.25
CA ARG A 104 -7.96 -8.06 11.97
C ARG A 104 -7.65 -8.90 10.75
N ARG A 105 -8.29 -10.07 10.66
CA ARG A 105 -8.21 -10.94 9.48
C ARG A 105 -8.76 -10.20 8.27
N ARG A 106 -8.04 -10.31 7.15
CA ARG A 106 -8.39 -9.75 5.83
C ARG A 106 -8.24 -10.85 4.78
N PHE A 107 -9.04 -10.81 3.74
CA PHE A 107 -9.12 -11.80 2.66
C PHE A 107 -8.61 -11.28 1.32
N ILE A 108 -8.69 -9.97 1.08
CA ILE A 108 -8.27 -9.30 -0.15
C ILE A 108 -6.77 -9.02 -0.06
N PRO A 109 -5.95 -9.55 -1.00
CA PRO A 109 -4.52 -9.28 -1.02
C PRO A 109 -4.20 -7.91 -1.64
N GLY A 110 -2.96 -7.47 -1.47
CA GLY A 110 -2.38 -6.34 -2.20
C GLY A 110 -2.32 -5.02 -1.42
N LEU A 111 -3.26 -4.77 -0.52
CA LEU A 111 -3.23 -3.62 0.39
C LEU A 111 -3.28 -4.03 1.86
N GLY A 112 -2.82 -3.14 2.73
CA GLY A 112 -2.77 -3.32 4.17
C GLY A 112 -1.81 -4.40 4.65
N THR A 113 -1.29 -4.21 5.85
CA THR A 113 -0.22 -5.05 6.40
C THR A 113 -0.60 -5.63 7.75
N SER A 114 0.05 -6.75 8.11
CA SER A 114 -0.02 -7.34 9.45
C SER A 114 1.16 -6.93 10.33
N ARG A 115 2.04 -6.08 9.80
CA ARG A 115 3.14 -5.44 10.52
C ARG A 115 3.37 -4.06 9.91
N ARG A 116 3.72 -3.08 10.74
CA ARG A 116 4.08 -1.74 10.26
C ARG A 116 5.35 -1.81 9.38
N PRO A 117 5.33 -1.33 8.12
CA PRO A 117 6.53 -1.30 7.27
C PRO A 117 7.60 -0.37 7.85
N GLU A 118 8.87 -0.76 7.77
CA GLU A 118 9.99 0.07 8.25
C GLU A 118 10.26 1.28 7.36
N ILE A 119 9.85 1.23 6.08
CA ILE A 119 9.92 2.40 5.18
C ILE A 119 8.85 3.45 5.47
N TYR A 120 7.82 3.14 6.28
CA TYR A 120 6.78 4.09 6.61
C TYR A 120 7.29 5.17 7.57
N SER A 121 7.06 6.44 7.22
CA SER A 121 7.40 7.62 8.01
C SER A 121 6.16 8.50 8.24
N GLU A 122 6.04 9.04 9.45
CA GLU A 122 5.00 10.01 9.84
C GLU A 122 5.46 11.48 9.64
N ALA A 123 6.63 11.69 9.01
CA ALA A 123 7.22 13.02 8.86
C ALA A 123 6.42 13.97 7.96
N GLU A 124 5.59 13.42 7.05
CA GLU A 124 4.77 14.21 6.12
C GLU A 124 3.28 13.93 6.32
N LYS A 125 2.47 14.97 6.18
CA LYS A 125 1.02 14.89 6.33
C LYS A 125 0.37 14.31 5.07
N PHE A 126 -0.63 13.47 5.29
CA PHE A 126 -1.55 12.90 4.31
C PHE A 126 -2.86 12.52 5.02
N GLU A 127 -3.96 12.45 4.28
CA GLU A 127 -5.24 11.95 4.78
C GLU A 127 -5.22 10.41 4.82
N GLN A 128 -5.82 9.81 5.84
CA GLN A 128 -5.96 8.35 5.95
C GLN A 128 -7.40 7.94 5.74
N ILE A 129 -7.63 7.03 4.80
CA ILE A 129 -8.97 6.49 4.50
C ILE A 129 -8.93 4.98 4.67
N LEU A 130 -9.82 4.46 5.50
CA LEU A 130 -9.96 3.03 5.73
C LEU A 130 -11.21 2.50 5.05
N ILE A 131 -11.05 1.50 4.20
CA ILE A 131 -12.14 0.89 3.43
C ILE A 131 -12.35 -0.54 3.88
N SER A 132 -13.61 -0.97 3.99
CA SER A 132 -13.92 -2.37 4.28
C SER A 132 -13.75 -3.25 3.04
N GLU A 133 -13.51 -4.55 3.25
CA GLU A 133 -13.42 -5.50 2.15
C GLU A 133 -14.74 -5.65 1.40
N THR A 134 -15.87 -5.49 2.10
CA THR A 134 -17.20 -5.49 1.49
C THR A 134 -17.35 -4.35 0.50
N GLU A 135 -17.00 -3.12 0.89
CA GLU A 135 -17.06 -1.94 0.01
C GLU A 135 -16.12 -2.09 -1.18
N THR A 136 -14.90 -2.59 -0.93
CA THR A 136 -13.94 -2.93 -2.00
C THR A 136 -14.56 -3.86 -3.05
N VAL A 137 -15.22 -4.94 -2.61
CA VAL A 137 -15.84 -5.92 -3.51
C VAL A 137 -17.05 -5.34 -4.25
N VAL A 138 -17.86 -4.52 -3.56
CA VAL A 138 -19.00 -3.82 -4.16
C VAL A 138 -18.51 -2.90 -5.27
N GLU A 139 -17.46 -2.13 -5.03
CA GLU A 139 -16.92 -1.18 -6.00
C GLU A 139 -16.28 -1.89 -7.20
N CYS A 140 -15.48 -2.94 -6.98
CA CYS A 140 -14.98 -3.79 -8.07
C CYS A 140 -16.12 -4.32 -8.96
N ARG A 141 -17.20 -4.83 -8.34
CA ARG A 141 -18.36 -5.36 -9.09
C ARG A 141 -19.12 -4.26 -9.82
N ARG A 142 -19.21 -3.06 -9.24
CA ARG A 142 -19.81 -1.89 -9.88
C ARG A 142 -19.04 -1.51 -11.14
N LEU A 143 -17.71 -1.43 -11.06
CA LEU A 143 -16.85 -1.10 -12.20
C LEU A 143 -16.99 -2.11 -13.34
N ALA A 144 -16.98 -3.39 -12.99
CA ALA A 144 -17.16 -4.48 -13.95
C ALA A 144 -18.52 -4.38 -14.66
N ARG A 145 -19.61 -4.14 -13.92
CA ARG A 145 -20.97 -4.09 -14.48
C ARG A 145 -21.27 -2.82 -15.26
N ARG A 146 -20.79 -1.67 -14.77
CA ARG A 146 -21.17 -0.35 -15.32
C ARG A 146 -20.26 0.09 -16.45
N TYR A 147 -18.97 -0.24 -16.38
CA TYR A 147 -17.96 0.25 -17.33
C TYR A 147 -17.23 -0.89 -18.06
N GLY A 148 -17.50 -2.16 -17.74
CA GLY A 148 -16.80 -3.29 -18.32
C GLY A 148 -15.34 -3.41 -17.88
N ILE A 149 -14.94 -2.74 -16.80
CA ILE A 149 -13.55 -2.70 -16.31
C ILE A 149 -13.38 -3.71 -15.18
N LEU A 150 -12.49 -4.69 -15.38
CA LEU A 150 -12.10 -5.68 -14.38
C LEU A 150 -10.83 -5.20 -13.67
N VAL A 151 -10.93 -5.00 -12.35
CA VAL A 151 -9.82 -4.50 -11.53
C VAL A 151 -9.54 -5.41 -10.33
N GLY A 152 -8.33 -5.35 -9.81
CA GLY A 152 -7.94 -6.02 -8.57
C GLY A 152 -8.56 -5.36 -7.34
N GLY A 153 -8.52 -6.07 -6.20
CA GLY A 153 -9.07 -5.58 -4.94
C GLY A 153 -8.49 -4.23 -4.50
N SER A 154 -7.17 -4.04 -4.60
CA SER A 154 -6.53 -2.77 -4.26
C SER A 154 -7.04 -1.58 -5.08
N THR A 155 -7.31 -1.78 -6.36
CA THR A 155 -7.90 -0.74 -7.21
C THR A 155 -9.34 -0.44 -6.78
N GLY A 156 -10.14 -1.45 -6.48
CA GLY A 156 -11.50 -1.25 -5.95
C GLY A 156 -11.51 -0.48 -4.64
N THR A 157 -10.56 -0.77 -3.73
CA THR A 157 -10.40 -0.05 -2.47
C THR A 157 -10.09 1.43 -2.71
N VAL A 158 -9.12 1.73 -3.58
CA VAL A 158 -8.76 3.13 -3.90
C VAL A 158 -9.91 3.87 -4.56
N LEU A 159 -10.61 3.24 -5.50
CA LEU A 159 -11.73 3.88 -6.20
C LEU A 159 -12.94 4.10 -5.28
N GLU A 160 -13.16 3.23 -4.30
CA GLU A 160 -14.18 3.49 -3.27
C GLU A 160 -13.81 4.71 -2.43
N ALA A 161 -12.55 4.84 -2.03
CA ALA A 161 -12.08 6.03 -1.31
C ALA A 161 -12.29 7.32 -2.12
N VAL A 162 -12.00 7.30 -3.43
CA VAL A 162 -12.28 8.43 -4.33
C VAL A 162 -13.75 8.82 -4.29
N ARG A 163 -14.66 7.84 -4.31
CA ARG A 163 -16.11 8.08 -4.23
C ARG A 163 -16.53 8.70 -2.90
N ILE A 164 -15.94 8.29 -1.79
CA ILE A 164 -16.22 8.83 -0.45
C ILE A 164 -15.78 10.30 -0.35
N LEU A 165 -14.64 10.64 -0.97
CA LEU A 165 -14.13 12.01 -1.03
C LEU A 165 -14.95 12.93 -1.93
N GLY A 166 -15.85 12.38 -2.76
CA GLY A 166 -16.64 13.17 -3.70
C GLY A 166 -15.84 13.74 -4.87
N ALA A 167 -14.69 13.12 -5.16
CA ALA A 167 -13.80 13.48 -6.27
C ALA A 167 -14.16 12.77 -7.59
#